data_AF-A0A3Q2VBU7-F1
#
_entry.id   AF-A0A3Q2VBU7-F1
#
_cell.length_a   1.000
_cell.length_b   1.000
_cell.length_c   1.000
_cell.angle_alpha   90.00
_cell.angle_beta   90.00
_cell.angle_gamma   90.00
#
_symmetry.space_group_name_H-M   'P 1'
#
loop_
_entity.id
_entity.type
_entity.pdbx_description
1 polymer ?
#
loop_
_entity_poly.entity_id
_entity_poly.type
_entity_poly.pdbx_seq_one_letter_code
_entity_poly.pdbx_strand_id
1 'polypeptide(L)'
;MSLALHDLLACCRALENDKATERKKEAERFRRLLRSPEIVQELDRNSSAKAKASKQLTWDAVFRFLQRYVQKETESMQSSKSNVTATTLATRQKKMAEICSLIKYFIRCANKRGPRLKCSELLKHVLEVLQSSYCCSAYGEDYSSLLVKDILSVRKYWCDITPQQWQSQWAIWSFIF
;
A
#
# COMPACT_ATOMS: atom_id res chain seq x y z
N MET A 1 -5.77 14.62 19.04
CA MET A 1 -4.90 14.06 17.98
C MET A 1 -3.60 14.81 18.09
N SER A 2 -2.45 14.15 18.21
CA SER A 2 -1.14 14.81 18.26
C SER A 2 -0.90 15.59 16.97
N LEU A 3 -0.03 16.60 17.04
CA LEU A 3 0.39 17.36 15.87
C LEU A 3 1.01 16.43 14.80
N ALA A 4 1.78 15.43 15.25
CA ALA A 4 2.43 14.44 14.40
C ALA A 4 1.43 13.58 13.59
N LEU A 5 0.35 13.08 14.23
CA LEU A 5 -0.70 12.35 13.50
C LEU A 5 -1.56 13.26 12.61
N HIS A 6 -1.75 14.51 13.00
CA HIS A 6 -2.44 15.48 12.17
C HIS A 6 -1.65 15.75 10.87
N ASP A 7 -0.33 15.92 10.97
CA ASP A 7 0.56 16.10 9.82
C ASP A 7 0.59 14.87 8.91
N LEU A 8 0.60 13.67 9.49
CA LEU A 8 0.47 12.43 8.73
C LEU A 8 -0.89 12.36 8.01
N LEU A 9 -2.00 12.67 8.70
CA LEU A 9 -3.33 12.66 8.09
C LEU A 9 -3.44 13.68 6.95
N ALA A 10 -2.91 14.88 7.14
CA ALA A 10 -2.85 15.91 6.09
C ALA A 10 -2.04 15.42 4.89
N CYS A 11 -0.89 14.80 5.13
CA CYS A 11 -0.07 14.20 4.08
C CYS A 11 -0.82 13.08 3.33
N CYS A 12 -1.49 12.17 4.06
CA CYS A 12 -2.32 11.11 3.48
C CYS A 12 -3.44 11.64 2.58
N ARG A 13 -4.12 12.71 3.00
CA ARG A 13 -5.14 13.37 2.16
C ARG A 13 -4.53 13.99 0.90
N ALA A 14 -3.32 14.53 1.01
CA ALA A 14 -2.62 15.12 -0.11
C ALA A 14 -2.04 14.07 -1.09
N LEU A 15 -1.89 12.81 -0.69
CA LEU A 15 -1.61 11.71 -1.63
C LEU A 15 -2.75 11.50 -2.64
N GLU A 16 -3.98 11.91 -2.29
CA GLU A 16 -5.13 11.89 -3.19
C GLU A 16 -5.24 13.16 -4.05
N ASN A 17 -4.22 14.03 -4.10
CA ASN A 17 -4.27 15.25 -4.91
C ASN A 17 -4.34 14.94 -6.42
N ASP A 18 -5.05 15.76 -7.20
CA ASP A 18 -5.15 15.55 -8.65
C ASP A 18 -3.86 15.89 -9.39
N LYS A 19 -3.02 16.77 -8.82
CA LYS A 19 -1.71 17.13 -9.38
C LYS A 19 -0.66 16.06 -9.11
N ALA A 20 -0.13 15.44 -10.17
CA ALA A 20 0.87 14.38 -10.08
C ALA A 20 2.18 14.81 -9.39
N THR A 21 2.60 16.07 -9.56
CA THR A 21 3.80 16.61 -8.90
C THR A 21 3.62 16.75 -7.40
N GLU A 22 2.44 17.19 -6.95
CA GLU A 22 2.10 17.27 -5.52
C GLU A 22 2.02 15.88 -4.91
N ARG A 23 1.37 14.92 -5.59
CA ARG A 23 1.34 13.52 -5.12
C ARG A 23 2.74 12.93 -4.92
N LYS A 24 3.66 13.17 -5.85
CA LYS A 24 5.05 12.71 -5.73
C LYS A 24 5.75 13.32 -4.51
N LYS A 25 5.64 14.64 -4.33
CA LYS A 25 6.22 15.36 -3.19
C LYS A 25 5.66 14.84 -1.86
N GLU A 26 4.36 14.60 -1.80
CA GLU A 26 3.70 14.09 -0.60
C GLU A 26 4.02 12.61 -0.35
N ALA A 27 4.26 11.79 -1.38
CA ALA A 27 4.75 10.42 -1.22
C ALA A 27 6.14 10.38 -0.56
N GLU A 28 7.05 11.28 -0.95
CA GLU A 28 8.35 11.43 -0.31
C GLU A 28 8.24 11.95 1.13
N ARG A 29 7.35 12.93 1.37
CA ARG A 29 7.05 13.43 2.71
C ARG A 29 6.46 12.33 3.60
N PHE A 30 5.50 11.56 3.10
CA PHE A 30 4.88 10.43 3.78
C PHE A 30 5.93 9.41 4.23
N ARG A 31 6.87 9.07 3.35
CA ARG A 31 7.99 8.18 3.69
C ARG A 31 8.86 8.75 4.81
N ARG A 32 9.11 10.06 4.84
CA ARG A 32 9.85 10.73 5.93
C ARG A 32 9.08 10.71 7.24
N LEU A 33 7.77 10.99 7.21
CA LEU A 33 6.90 10.97 8.39
C LEU A 33 6.88 9.57 9.04
N LEU A 34 6.82 8.51 8.23
CA LEU A 34 6.87 7.13 8.75
C LEU A 34 8.23 6.70 9.32
N ARG A 35 9.29 7.49 9.16
CA ARG A 35 10.56 7.28 9.89
C ARG A 35 10.51 7.86 11.31
N SER A 36 9.58 8.76 11.60
CA SER A 36 9.43 9.33 12.93
C SER A 36 8.95 8.25 13.90
N PRO A 37 9.70 7.98 14.99
CA PRO A 37 9.29 7.00 15.98
C PRO A 37 8.00 7.41 16.70
N GLU A 38 7.78 8.71 16.87
CA GLU A 38 6.56 9.26 17.49
C GLU A 38 5.32 8.87 16.70
N ILE A 39 5.29 9.17 15.39
CA ILE A 39 4.17 8.84 14.50
C ILE A 39 3.88 7.34 14.52
N VAL A 40 4.94 6.55 14.44
CA VAL A 40 4.84 5.08 14.40
C VAL A 40 4.29 4.53 15.71
N GLN A 41 4.78 5.00 16.86
CA GLN A 41 4.28 4.58 18.18
C GLN A 41 2.81 4.96 18.37
N GLU A 42 2.40 6.13 17.90
CA GLU A 42 1.01 6.56 17.97
C GLU A 42 0.09 5.72 17.07
N LEU A 43 0.52 5.40 15.84
CA LEU A 43 -0.20 4.48 14.96
C LEU A 43 -0.31 3.07 15.58
N ASP A 44 0.75 2.57 16.21
CA ASP A 44 0.76 1.28 16.90
C ASP A 44 -0.21 1.25 18.07
N ARG A 45 -0.25 2.34 18.86
CA ARG A 45 -1.17 2.49 19.99
C ARG A 45 -2.62 2.50 19.51
N ASN A 46 -2.92 3.29 18.46
CA ASN A 46 -4.26 3.45 17.92
C ASN A 46 -4.76 2.18 17.20
N SER A 47 -3.85 1.38 16.64
CA SER A 47 -4.19 0.14 15.92
C SER A 47 -4.16 -1.09 16.83
N SER A 48 -3.98 -0.91 18.14
CA SER A 48 -4.06 -2.00 19.10
C SER A 48 -5.52 -2.37 19.40
N ALA A 49 -5.81 -3.65 19.58
CA ALA A 49 -7.17 -4.16 19.85
C ALA A 49 -7.82 -3.56 21.12
N LYS A 50 -7.04 -2.91 21.99
CA LYS A 50 -7.50 -2.24 23.22
C LYS A 50 -7.97 -0.79 22.97
N ALA A 51 -7.71 -0.22 21.79
CA ALA A 51 -8.16 1.12 21.43
C ALA A 51 -9.66 1.10 21.07
N LYS A 52 -10.53 1.23 22.08
CA LYS A 52 -11.97 1.40 21.86
C LYS A 52 -12.23 2.66 21.02
N ALA A 53 -12.78 2.48 19.82
CA ALA A 53 -13.54 3.46 19.02
C ALA A 53 -13.06 4.92 19.04
N SER A 54 -11.74 5.17 19.01
CA SER A 54 -11.24 6.52 18.87
C SER A 54 -11.28 6.91 17.38
N LYS A 55 -11.74 8.13 17.06
CA LYS A 55 -11.65 8.74 15.70
C LYS A 55 -10.19 9.00 15.26
N GLN A 56 -9.23 8.29 15.83
CA GLN A 56 -7.81 8.50 15.63
C GLN A 56 -7.33 7.72 14.40
N LEU A 57 -6.24 8.20 13.82
CA LEU A 57 -5.63 7.60 12.64
C LEU A 57 -4.99 6.25 13.01
N THR A 58 -5.34 5.19 12.28
CA THR A 58 -4.82 3.83 12.45
C THR A 58 -4.01 3.40 11.23
N TRP A 59 -3.23 2.31 11.36
CA TRP A 59 -2.52 1.69 10.25
C TRP A 59 -3.47 1.31 9.11
N ASP A 60 -4.64 0.71 9.40
CA ASP A 60 -5.64 0.39 8.37
C ASP A 60 -6.22 1.62 7.66
N ALA A 61 -6.39 2.74 8.39
CA ALA A 61 -6.85 3.98 7.79
C ALA A 61 -5.79 4.57 6.85
N VAL A 62 -4.52 4.57 7.26
CA VAL A 62 -3.41 4.98 6.40
C VAL A 62 -3.26 4.07 5.18
N PHE A 63 -3.44 2.77 5.36
CA PHE A 63 -3.40 1.82 4.25
C PHE A 63 -4.45 2.13 3.19
N ARG A 64 -5.69 2.48 3.59
CA ARG A 64 -6.74 2.91 2.65
C ARG A 64 -6.37 4.13 1.82
N PHE A 65 -5.68 5.12 2.41
CA PHE A 65 -5.14 6.25 1.64
C PHE A 65 -4.09 5.80 0.62
N LEU A 66 -3.21 4.87 1.00
CA LEU A 66 -2.21 4.31 0.09
C LEU A 66 -2.81 3.49 -1.05
N GLN A 67 -3.88 2.73 -0.80
CA GLN A 67 -4.59 1.98 -1.86
C GLN A 67 -5.15 2.94 -2.90
N ARG A 68 -5.79 4.04 -2.47
CA ARG A 68 -6.28 5.10 -3.37
C ARG A 68 -5.17 5.81 -4.12
N TYR A 69 -4.04 6.05 -3.46
CA TYR A 69 -2.86 6.60 -4.12
C TYR A 69 -2.36 5.70 -5.27
N VAL A 70 -2.23 4.38 -5.03
CA VAL A 70 -1.86 3.41 -6.07
C VAL A 70 -2.86 3.46 -7.22
N GLN A 71 -4.16 3.47 -6.91
CA GLN A 71 -5.21 3.54 -7.92
C GLN A 71 -5.09 4.82 -8.77
N LYS A 72 -5.01 6.00 -8.14
CA LYS A 72 -4.85 7.28 -8.86
C LYS A 72 -3.60 7.33 -9.73
N GLU A 73 -2.48 6.80 -9.24
CA GLU A 73 -1.26 6.76 -10.04
C GLU A 73 -1.38 5.80 -11.23
N THR A 74 -2.05 4.67 -11.04
CA THR A 74 -2.35 3.71 -12.12
C THR A 74 -3.22 4.35 -13.19
N GLU A 75 -4.33 4.97 -12.80
CA GLU A 75 -5.26 5.67 -13.71
C GLU A 75 -4.55 6.80 -14.48
N SER A 76 -3.72 7.58 -13.79
CA SER A 76 -2.93 8.65 -14.39
C SER A 76 -1.89 8.15 -15.40
N MET A 77 -1.35 6.95 -15.21
CA MET A 77 -0.41 6.34 -16.15
C MET A 77 -1.14 5.71 -17.34
N GLN A 78 -2.30 5.10 -17.13
CA GLN A 78 -3.13 4.52 -18.19
C GLN A 78 -3.73 5.58 -19.13
N SER A 79 -4.17 6.72 -18.61
CA SER A 79 -4.79 7.80 -19.39
C SER A 79 -3.81 8.54 -20.31
N SER A 80 -2.50 8.36 -20.11
CA SER A 80 -1.47 8.98 -20.93
C SER A 80 -1.15 8.13 -22.18
N LYS A 81 -1.29 8.73 -23.37
CA LYS A 81 -1.28 8.11 -24.73
C LYS A 81 -0.26 6.97 -24.93
N SER A 82 -0.63 5.99 -25.77
CA SER A 82 0.08 4.74 -26.08
C SER A 82 1.37 4.90 -26.91
N ASN A 83 1.57 6.03 -27.61
CA ASN A 83 2.81 6.31 -28.35
C ASN A 83 3.86 6.91 -27.40
N VAL A 84 4.57 6.04 -26.70
CA VAL A 84 5.47 6.40 -25.60
C VAL A 84 6.91 6.17 -26.04
N THR A 85 7.74 7.21 -25.99
CA THR A 85 9.19 7.09 -26.23
C THR A 85 9.84 6.19 -25.17
N ALA A 86 10.97 5.56 -25.48
CA ALA A 86 11.72 4.74 -24.53
C ALA A 86 12.01 5.48 -23.21
N THR A 87 12.30 6.79 -23.28
CA THR A 87 12.50 7.66 -22.11
C THR A 87 11.25 7.79 -21.23
N THR A 88 10.08 7.91 -21.86
CA THR A 88 8.81 8.02 -21.14
C THR A 88 8.41 6.69 -20.51
N LEU A 89 8.72 5.56 -21.17
CA LEU A 89 8.54 4.22 -20.60
C LEU A 89 9.43 4.01 -19.37
N ALA A 90 10.72 4.36 -19.46
CA ALA A 90 11.65 4.29 -18.33
C ALA A 90 11.19 5.16 -17.14
N THR A 91 10.64 6.35 -17.42
CA THR A 91 10.08 7.22 -16.38
C THR A 91 8.85 6.60 -15.71
N ARG A 92 7.97 5.94 -16.47
CA ARG A 92 6.83 5.20 -15.92
C ARG A 92 7.27 4.01 -15.07
N GLN A 93 8.22 3.21 -15.54
CA GLN A 93 8.79 2.09 -14.77
C GLN A 93 9.42 2.54 -13.46
N LYS A 94 10.21 3.64 -13.48
CA LYS A 94 10.77 4.23 -12.27
C LYS A 94 9.66 4.64 -11.28
N LYS A 95 8.62 5.29 -11.78
CA LYS A 95 7.47 5.70 -10.96
C LYS A 95 6.73 4.49 -10.37
N MET A 96 6.55 3.43 -11.14
CA MET A 96 5.95 2.17 -10.67
C MET A 96 6.79 1.57 -9.53
N ALA A 97 8.10 1.48 -9.70
CA ALA A 97 9.01 0.99 -8.67
C ALA A 97 9.01 1.86 -7.40
N GLU A 98 8.91 3.18 -7.53
CA GLU A 98 8.79 4.12 -6.40
C GLU A 98 7.50 3.86 -5.60
N ILE A 99 6.36 3.66 -6.28
CA ILE A 99 5.07 3.34 -5.66
C ILE A 99 5.16 2.00 -4.92
N CYS A 100 5.66 0.95 -5.58
CA CYS A 100 5.86 -0.37 -4.97
C CYS A 100 6.78 -0.30 -3.75
N SER A 101 7.89 0.43 -3.86
CA SER A 101 8.83 0.65 -2.76
C SER A 101 8.15 1.30 -1.55
N LEU A 102 7.26 2.27 -1.78
CA LEU A 102 6.52 2.93 -0.72
C LEU A 102 5.54 1.98 -0.01
N ILE A 103 4.78 1.19 -0.76
CA ILE A 103 3.84 0.20 -0.21
C ILE A 103 4.58 -0.87 0.58
N LYS A 104 5.66 -1.43 0.02
CA LYS A 104 6.54 -2.39 0.73
C LYS A 104 7.08 -1.79 2.02
N TYR A 105 7.58 -0.56 1.97
CA TYR A 105 8.10 0.14 3.14
C TYR A 105 7.03 0.33 4.22
N PHE A 106 5.82 0.75 3.83
CA PHE A 106 4.69 0.91 4.75
C PHE A 106 4.32 -0.41 5.44
N ILE A 107 4.12 -1.49 4.68
CA ILE A 107 3.72 -2.80 5.23
C ILE A 107 4.78 -3.33 6.18
N ARG A 108 6.06 -3.24 5.81
CA ARG A 108 7.17 -3.62 6.69
C ARG A 108 7.21 -2.80 7.97
N CYS A 109 6.96 -1.48 7.86
CA CYS A 109 6.91 -0.61 9.03
C CYS A 109 5.75 -1.01 9.97
N ALA A 110 4.56 -1.25 9.42
CA ALA A 110 3.40 -1.68 10.19
C ALA A 110 3.61 -3.05 10.85
N ASN A 111 4.27 -3.99 10.15
CA ASN A 111 4.48 -5.36 10.62
C ASN A 111 5.68 -5.51 11.58
N LYS A 112 6.59 -4.52 11.66
CA LYS A 112 7.84 -4.62 12.46
C LYS A 112 7.61 -4.94 13.94
N ARG A 113 6.48 -4.49 14.50
CA ARG A 113 6.10 -4.69 15.93
C ARG A 113 4.90 -5.64 16.07
N GLY A 114 4.78 -6.54 15.11
CA GLY A 114 3.67 -7.47 14.96
C GLY A 114 2.68 -7.02 13.88
N PRO A 115 1.88 -7.95 13.35
CA PRO A 115 0.83 -7.68 12.37
C PRO A 115 -0.24 -6.74 12.92
N ARG A 116 -0.25 -5.50 12.41
CA ARG A 116 -1.21 -4.43 12.76
C ARG A 116 -2.24 -4.13 11.67
N LEU A 117 -2.02 -4.64 10.47
CA LEU A 117 -2.95 -4.48 9.35
C LEU A 117 -3.95 -5.63 9.35
N LYS A 118 -5.18 -5.36 8.90
CA LYS A 118 -6.15 -6.41 8.64
C LYS A 118 -5.71 -7.27 7.46
N CYS A 119 -5.55 -8.57 7.69
CA CYS A 119 -5.16 -9.52 6.66
C CYS A 119 -6.11 -9.50 5.45
N SER A 120 -7.42 -9.44 5.70
CA SER A 120 -8.45 -9.41 4.66
C SER A 120 -8.30 -8.21 3.71
N GLU A 121 -8.03 -7.02 4.26
CA GLU A 121 -7.84 -5.79 3.47
C GLU A 121 -6.53 -5.85 2.67
N LEU A 122 -5.47 -6.38 3.29
CA LEU A 122 -4.16 -6.51 2.67
C LEU A 122 -4.19 -7.48 1.49
N LEU A 123 -4.80 -8.66 1.68
CA LEU A 123 -4.95 -9.65 0.63
C LEU A 123 -5.87 -9.15 -0.47
N LYS A 124 -7.01 -8.56 -0.13
CA LYS A 124 -7.92 -7.97 -1.13
C LYS A 124 -7.17 -7.00 -2.04
N HIS A 125 -6.38 -6.08 -1.47
CA HIS A 125 -5.57 -5.14 -2.25
C HIS A 125 -4.59 -5.84 -3.20
N VAL A 126 -3.84 -6.82 -2.70
CA VAL A 126 -2.87 -7.55 -3.53
C VAL A 126 -3.59 -8.27 -4.66
N LEU A 127 -4.71 -8.94 -4.39
CA LEU A 127 -5.47 -9.66 -5.40
C LEU A 127 -6.07 -8.71 -6.44
N GLU A 128 -6.61 -7.56 -6.04
CA GLU A 128 -7.13 -6.54 -6.98
C GLU A 128 -6.04 -6.01 -7.92
N VAL A 129 -4.83 -5.78 -7.39
CA VAL A 129 -3.67 -5.36 -8.21
C VAL A 129 -3.23 -6.47 -9.16
N LEU A 130 -3.21 -7.73 -8.71
CA LEU A 130 -2.76 -8.86 -9.52
C LEU A 130 -3.80 -9.35 -10.54
N GLN A 131 -5.10 -9.14 -10.30
CA GLN A 131 -6.17 -9.50 -11.24
C GLN A 131 -6.26 -8.57 -12.44
N SER A 132 -5.90 -7.29 -12.28
CA SER A 132 -5.90 -6.35 -13.39
C SER A 132 -4.71 -6.63 -14.32
N SER A 133 -4.97 -6.95 -15.58
CA SER A 133 -3.92 -7.25 -16.59
C SER A 133 -2.85 -6.16 -16.67
N TYR A 134 -3.25 -4.89 -16.65
CA TYR A 134 -2.31 -3.76 -16.65
C TYR A 134 -1.51 -3.69 -15.35
N CYS A 135 -2.18 -3.79 -14.21
CA CYS A 135 -1.53 -3.70 -12.90
C CYS A 135 -0.61 -4.90 -12.65
N CYS A 136 -0.98 -6.09 -13.12
CA CYS A 136 -0.15 -7.29 -13.06
C CYS A 136 1.11 -7.11 -13.92
N SER A 137 0.98 -6.56 -15.13
CA SER A 137 2.14 -6.23 -15.96
C SER A 137 3.03 -5.14 -15.34
N ALA A 138 2.44 -4.15 -14.67
CA ALA A 138 3.17 -3.02 -14.09
C ALA A 138 3.78 -3.30 -12.71
N TYR A 139 3.10 -4.11 -11.88
CA TYR A 139 3.37 -4.27 -10.45
C TYR A 139 3.49 -5.74 -10.01
N GLY A 140 3.22 -6.70 -10.91
CA GLY A 140 3.06 -8.11 -10.57
C GLY A 140 4.25 -8.71 -9.84
N GLU A 141 5.46 -8.51 -10.34
CA GLU A 141 6.68 -9.01 -9.68
C GLU A 141 6.82 -8.44 -8.26
N ASP A 142 6.61 -7.13 -8.12
CA ASP A 142 6.73 -6.45 -6.84
C ASP A 142 5.69 -6.90 -5.82
N TYR A 143 4.43 -7.04 -6.25
CA TYR A 143 3.31 -7.45 -5.41
C TYR A 143 3.33 -8.95 -5.09
N SER A 144 3.78 -9.80 -6.01
CA SER A 144 4.05 -11.22 -5.75
C SER A 144 5.17 -11.38 -4.72
N SER A 145 6.25 -10.60 -4.85
CA SER A 145 7.34 -10.59 -3.86
C SER A 145 6.85 -10.13 -2.49
N LEU A 146 6.03 -9.07 -2.44
CA LEU A 146 5.40 -8.58 -1.22
C LEU A 146 4.49 -9.65 -0.59
N LEU A 147 3.65 -10.32 -1.39
CA LEU A 147 2.74 -11.36 -0.94
C LEU A 147 3.53 -12.49 -0.27
N VAL A 148 4.55 -13.03 -0.93
CA VAL A 148 5.30 -14.16 -0.41
C VAL A 148 6.17 -13.76 0.78
N LYS A 149 6.92 -12.66 0.69
CA LYS A 149 7.96 -12.33 1.67
C LYS A 149 7.45 -11.54 2.87
N ASP A 150 6.40 -10.73 2.71
CA ASP A 150 5.97 -9.78 3.73
C ASP A 150 4.56 -10.08 4.28
N ILE A 151 3.74 -10.88 3.57
CA ILE A 151 2.38 -11.26 3.99
C ILE A 151 2.32 -12.74 4.40
N LEU A 152 2.58 -13.65 3.46
CA LEU A 152 2.53 -15.10 3.69
C LEU A 152 3.69 -15.59 4.58
N SER A 153 4.74 -14.80 4.80
CA SER A 153 5.75 -15.13 5.81
C SER A 153 5.24 -14.94 7.25
N VAL A 154 4.18 -14.17 7.45
CA VAL A 154 3.65 -13.82 8.77
C VAL A 154 2.58 -14.81 9.19
N ARG A 155 2.93 -15.73 10.11
CA ARG A 155 2.05 -16.81 10.57
C ARG A 155 0.67 -16.36 11.07
N LYS A 156 0.55 -15.17 11.68
CA LYS A 156 -0.76 -14.67 12.14
C LYS A 156 -1.72 -14.42 10.98
N TYR A 157 -1.22 -13.92 9.86
CA TYR A 157 -2.06 -13.68 8.68
C TYR A 157 -2.64 -14.98 8.13
N TRP A 158 -1.95 -16.12 8.26
CA TRP A 158 -2.52 -17.42 7.88
C TRP A 158 -3.77 -17.79 8.66
N CYS A 159 -3.79 -17.49 9.96
CA CYS A 159 -4.94 -17.80 10.81
C CYS A 159 -6.15 -16.89 10.54
N ASP A 160 -5.91 -15.70 9.97
CA ASP A 160 -6.95 -14.73 9.65
C ASP A 160 -7.52 -14.91 8.22
N ILE A 161 -6.94 -15.80 7.41
CA ILE A 161 -7.39 -16.10 6.05
C ILE A 161 -8.57 -17.07 6.08
N THR A 162 -9.69 -16.69 5.48
CA THR A 162 -10.82 -17.61 5.31
C THR A 162 -10.56 -18.60 4.16
N PRO A 163 -11.16 -19.80 4.19
CA PRO A 163 -11.04 -20.78 3.10
C PRO A 163 -11.40 -20.22 1.72
N GLN A 164 -12.39 -19.32 1.64
CA GLN A 164 -12.78 -18.65 0.39
C GLN A 164 -11.68 -17.72 -0.13
N GLN A 165 -11.04 -16.95 0.75
CA GLN A 165 -9.90 -16.10 0.39
C GLN A 165 -8.71 -16.93 -0.08
N TRP A 166 -8.52 -18.13 0.50
CA TRP A 166 -7.50 -19.06 0.06
C TRP A 166 -7.77 -19.52 -1.38
N GLN A 167 -9.00 -19.96 -1.68
CA GLN A 167 -9.38 -20.38 -3.04
C GLN A 167 -9.19 -19.28 -4.08
N SER A 168 -9.56 -18.03 -3.76
CA SER A 168 -9.32 -16.89 -4.65
C SER A 168 -7.82 -16.63 -4.88
N GLN A 169 -6.98 -16.80 -3.85
CA GLN A 169 -5.53 -16.71 -4.01
C GLN A 169 -4.98 -17.81 -4.92
N TRP A 170 -5.39 -19.07 -4.75
CA TRP A 170 -4.95 -20.16 -5.60
C TRP A 170 -5.35 -19.97 -7.06
N ALA A 171 -6.57 -19.50 -7.33
CA ALA A 171 -7.02 -19.22 -8.69
C ALA A 171 -6.15 -18.16 -9.38
N ILE A 172 -5.73 -17.12 -8.64
CA ILE A 172 -4.87 -16.07 -9.16
C ILE A 172 -3.43 -16.57 -9.32
N TRP A 173 -2.92 -17.37 -8.38
CA TRP A 173 -1.60 -17.98 -8.50
C TRP A 173 -1.50 -18.91 -9.72
N SER A 174 -2.52 -19.71 -9.98
CA SER A 174 -2.60 -20.57 -11.18
C SER A 174 -2.76 -19.79 -12.49
N PHE A 175 -3.13 -18.52 -12.43
CA PHE A 175 -3.22 -17.65 -13.61
C PHE A 175 -1.90 -16.89 -13.86
N ILE A 176 -1.13 -16.65 -12.80
CA ILE A 176 0.12 -15.88 -12.85
C ILE A 176 1.36 -16.76 -13.05
N PHE A 177 1.32 -18.01 -12.56
CA PHE A 177 2.35 -19.04 -12.72
C PHE A 177 1.83 -20.18 -13.58
#